data_AF-A0A536I4P6-F1
#
_entry.id   AF-A0A536I4P6-F1
#
_cell.length_a   1.000
_cell.length_b   1.000
_cell.length_c   1.000
_cell.angle_alpha   90.00
_cell.angle_beta   90.00
_cell.angle_gamma   90.00
#
_symmetry.space_group_name_H-M   'P 1'
#
loop_
_entity.id
_entity.type
_entity.pdbx_description
1 polymer ?
#
loop_
_entity_poly.entity_id
_entity_poly.type
_entity_poly.pdbx_seq_one_letter_code
_entity_poly.pdbx_strand_id
1 'polypeptide(L)'
;MAYGTNDAGWNVSPAAFYDNYVVMIQAVLAAGKIPIVPRIPWGCTSNILANVPALNQKIDALYAAYPQIIRGPDLWAYFQANQSQISADCVHPSDQGYFGMRRLWADTMLASVYAAPSPSTLQLTSSTSTPTAGTSFSFTVTAQDRSGKTDPAYGGRVHFTSSDAAAGVVLPADSTLTNGQGTFSATLMTAGAQTITATDTVTAATTGTLSVTV
;
A
#
# COMPACT_ATOMS: atom_id res chain seq x y z
N MET A 1 5.22 18.56 -0.01
CA MET A 1 5.00 19.99 0.25
C MET A 1 4.77 20.15 1.73
N ALA A 2 5.73 20.73 2.46
CA ALA A 2 5.65 20.88 3.91
C ALA A 2 5.95 22.34 4.27
N TYR A 3 4.93 23.09 4.65
CA TYR A 3 5.05 24.47 5.13
C TYR A 3 3.86 24.81 6.05
N GLY A 4 3.95 25.93 6.78
CA GLY A 4 2.90 26.42 7.67
C GLY A 4 3.39 26.85 9.05
N THR A 5 4.59 26.45 9.48
CA THR A 5 5.15 26.87 10.78
C THR A 5 5.41 28.39 10.82
N ASN A 6 5.92 28.97 9.73
CA ASN A 6 6.10 30.42 9.61
C ASN A 6 4.75 31.14 9.53
N ASP A 7 3.79 30.60 8.78
CA ASP A 7 2.41 31.10 8.68
C ASP A 7 1.77 31.20 10.08
N ALA A 8 1.94 30.16 10.91
CA ALA A 8 1.54 30.18 12.30
C ALA A 8 2.30 31.24 13.11
N GLY A 9 3.62 31.35 12.94
CA GLY A 9 4.45 32.38 13.58
C GLY A 9 4.03 33.81 13.25
N TRP A 10 3.53 34.05 12.04
CA TRP A 10 3.10 35.35 11.53
C TRP A 10 1.58 35.61 11.63
N ASN A 11 0.83 34.72 12.26
CA ASN A 11 -0.65 34.81 12.38
C ASN A 11 -1.37 34.92 11.02
N VAL A 12 -0.90 34.21 10.01
CA VAL A 12 -1.61 34.07 8.74
C VAL A 12 -2.98 33.42 8.99
N SER A 13 -4.03 33.97 8.39
CA SER A 13 -5.37 33.42 8.58
C SER A 13 -5.48 32.00 8.01
N PRO A 14 -6.26 31.09 8.64
CA PRO A 14 -6.45 29.75 8.10
C PRO A 14 -7.03 29.73 6.67
N ALA A 15 -7.83 30.74 6.30
CA ALA A 15 -8.34 30.88 4.94
C ALA A 15 -7.22 31.16 3.93
N ALA A 16 -6.38 32.17 4.19
CA ALA A 16 -5.25 32.49 3.32
C ALA A 16 -4.25 31.33 3.20
N PHE A 17 -3.97 30.64 4.30
CA PHE A 17 -3.14 29.44 4.30
C PHE A 17 -3.70 28.33 3.40
N TYR A 18 -5.01 28.06 3.47
CA TYR A 18 -5.68 27.08 2.63
C TYR A 18 -5.61 27.46 1.15
N ASP A 19 -5.92 28.71 0.81
CA ASP A 19 -5.93 29.20 -0.57
C ASP A 19 -4.53 29.11 -1.20
N ASN A 20 -3.47 29.41 -0.43
CA ASN A 20 -2.10 29.24 -0.86
C ASN A 20 -1.74 27.77 -1.13
N TYR A 21 -2.20 26.84 -0.28
CA TYR A 21 -1.98 25.41 -0.48
C TYR A 21 -2.68 24.91 -1.74
N VAL A 22 -3.92 25.40 -1.99
CA VAL A 22 -4.69 25.07 -3.20
C VAL A 22 -3.90 25.39 -4.46
N VAL A 23 -3.29 26.59 -4.54
CA VAL A 23 -2.46 26.98 -5.69
C VAL A 23 -1.31 25.99 -5.91
N MET A 24 -0.59 25.61 -4.86
CA MET A 24 0.51 24.65 -4.98
C MET A 24 0.05 23.25 -5.34
N ILE A 25 -1.05 22.76 -4.74
CA ILE A 25 -1.62 21.45 -5.06
C ILE A 25 -2.02 21.38 -6.53
N GLN A 26 -2.72 22.40 -7.03
CA GLN A 26 -3.13 22.47 -8.44
C GLN A 26 -1.92 22.51 -9.37
N ALA A 27 -0.88 23.26 -9.03
CA ALA A 27 0.36 23.31 -9.83
C ALA A 27 1.07 21.95 -9.89
N VAL A 28 1.14 21.22 -8.76
CA VAL A 28 1.73 19.86 -8.71
C VAL A 28 0.91 18.88 -9.55
N LEU A 29 -0.41 18.91 -9.43
CA LEU A 29 -1.30 18.04 -10.20
C LEU A 29 -1.24 18.35 -11.71
N ALA A 30 -1.20 19.63 -12.08
CA ALA A 30 -1.05 20.07 -13.48
C ALA A 30 0.27 19.62 -14.10
N ALA A 31 1.32 19.44 -13.28
CA ALA A 31 2.59 18.86 -13.70
C ALA A 31 2.58 17.33 -13.79
N GLY A 32 1.41 16.68 -13.63
CA GLY A 32 1.27 15.22 -13.65
C GLY A 32 1.87 14.53 -12.42
N LYS A 33 2.08 15.27 -11.33
CA LYS A 33 2.69 14.75 -10.09
C LYS A 33 1.65 14.62 -8.99
N ILE A 34 1.96 13.76 -8.01
CA ILE A 34 1.11 13.55 -6.84
C ILE A 34 1.67 14.33 -5.64
N PRO A 35 0.92 15.28 -5.05
CA PRO A 35 1.36 15.99 -3.87
C PRO A 35 1.35 15.09 -2.62
N ILE A 36 2.42 15.17 -1.83
CA ILE A 36 2.51 14.59 -0.49
C ILE A 36 2.52 15.74 0.52
N VAL A 37 1.54 15.77 1.41
CA VAL A 37 1.35 16.89 2.35
C VAL A 37 1.33 16.34 3.77
N PRO A 38 2.27 16.69 4.66
CA PRO A 38 2.24 16.31 6.08
C PRO A 38 1.41 17.32 6.89
N ARG A 39 1.10 17.00 8.15
CA ARG A 39 0.68 18.03 9.12
C ARG A 39 1.88 18.85 9.61
N ILE A 40 1.64 20.12 9.97
CA ILE A 40 2.65 21.04 10.50
C ILE A 40 3.16 20.51 11.86
N PRO A 41 4.47 20.52 12.13
CA PRO A 41 5.03 20.03 13.40
C PRO A 41 4.54 20.82 14.61
N TRP A 42 4.47 20.15 15.76
CA TRP A 42 4.26 20.80 17.05
C TRP A 42 5.51 21.56 17.47
N GLY A 43 5.31 22.65 18.21
CA GLY A 43 6.34 23.45 18.85
C GLY A 43 5.75 24.21 20.04
N CYS A 44 6.60 24.71 20.95
CA CYS A 44 6.16 25.31 22.22
C CYS A 44 6.02 26.83 22.22
N THR A 45 6.18 27.51 21.09
CA THR A 45 5.90 28.96 21.03
C THR A 45 4.39 29.22 21.11
N SER A 46 4.01 30.35 21.72
CA SER A 46 2.58 30.72 21.88
C SER A 46 1.85 30.76 20.53
N ASN A 47 2.49 31.29 19.49
CA ASN A 47 1.89 31.40 18.16
C ASN A 47 1.69 30.02 17.50
N ILE A 48 2.64 29.08 17.66
CA ILE A 48 2.46 27.72 17.15
C ILE A 48 1.30 27.03 17.86
N LEU A 49 1.26 27.10 19.20
CA LEU A 49 0.20 26.48 19.99
C LEU A 49 -1.19 27.06 19.67
N ALA A 50 -1.27 28.37 19.41
CA ALA A 50 -2.52 29.04 19.09
C ALA A 50 -3.00 28.76 17.65
N ASN A 51 -2.09 28.76 16.67
CA ASN A 51 -2.47 28.84 15.26
C ASN A 51 -2.40 27.50 14.52
N VAL A 52 -1.41 26.66 14.80
CA VAL A 52 -1.19 25.42 14.04
C VAL A 52 -2.39 24.45 14.10
N PRO A 53 -3.15 24.30 15.21
CA PRO A 53 -4.33 23.46 15.20
C PRO A 53 -5.35 23.84 14.11
N ALA A 54 -5.61 25.14 13.93
CA ALA A 54 -6.51 25.63 12.89
C ALA A 54 -5.93 25.45 11.48
N LEU A 55 -4.61 25.61 11.30
CA LEU A 55 -3.95 25.36 10.02
C LEU A 55 -3.95 23.86 9.66
N ASN A 56 -3.75 22.97 10.62
CA ASN A 56 -3.83 21.52 10.40
C ASN A 56 -5.27 21.07 10.07
N GLN A 57 -6.30 21.72 10.60
CA GLN A 57 -7.68 21.49 10.14
C GLN A 57 -7.88 21.89 8.67
N LYS A 58 -7.15 22.90 8.18
CA LYS A 58 -7.15 23.24 6.74
C LYS A 58 -6.41 22.22 5.90
N ILE A 59 -5.34 21.61 6.43
CA ILE A 59 -4.71 20.45 5.79
C ILE A 59 -5.68 19.27 5.69
N ASP A 60 -6.47 19.02 6.73
CA ASP A 60 -7.50 17.97 6.70
C ASP A 60 -8.60 18.27 5.65
N ALA A 61 -8.99 19.55 5.52
CA ALA A 61 -9.91 19.98 4.45
C ALA A 61 -9.30 19.79 3.05
N LEU A 62 -8.00 20.02 2.87
CA LEU A 62 -7.30 19.75 1.61
C LEU A 62 -7.30 18.25 1.27
N TYR A 63 -7.07 17.37 2.24
CA TYR A 63 -7.16 15.92 2.02
C TYR A 63 -8.56 15.49 1.56
N ALA A 64 -9.61 16.15 2.05
CA ALA A 64 -10.98 15.87 1.63
C ALA A 64 -11.28 16.43 0.22
N ALA A 65 -10.79 17.62 -0.09
CA ALA A 65 -11.03 18.30 -1.36
C ALA A 65 -10.21 17.73 -2.53
N TYR A 66 -9.02 17.18 -2.25
CA TYR A 66 -8.09 16.66 -3.26
C TYR A 66 -7.70 15.21 -2.91
N PRO A 67 -8.53 14.22 -3.29
CA PRO A 67 -8.30 12.82 -2.96
C PRO A 67 -7.02 12.25 -3.57
N GLN A 68 -6.43 12.92 -4.58
CA GLN A 68 -5.11 12.56 -5.12
C GLN A 68 -3.96 12.84 -4.14
N ILE A 69 -4.15 13.67 -3.10
CA ILE A 69 -3.08 13.93 -2.13
C ILE A 69 -2.75 12.65 -1.37
N ILE A 70 -1.46 12.32 -1.31
CA ILE A 70 -0.94 11.34 -0.36
C ILE A 70 -0.73 12.06 0.97
N ARG A 71 -1.35 11.52 2.03
CA ARG A 71 -1.18 12.04 3.38
C ARG A 71 0.25 11.77 3.85
N GLY A 72 0.98 12.83 4.13
CA GLY A 72 2.30 12.76 4.75
C GLY A 72 2.19 12.52 6.26
N PRO A 73 3.33 12.46 6.97
CA PRO A 73 3.35 12.19 8.39
C PRO A 73 2.61 13.23 9.21
N ASP A 74 2.04 12.80 10.34
CA ASP A 74 1.48 13.70 11.34
C ASP A 74 2.59 14.20 12.28
N LEU A 75 3.30 15.24 11.84
CA LEU A 75 4.39 15.83 12.63
C LEU A 75 3.89 16.54 13.88
N TRP A 76 2.62 16.99 13.90
CA TRP A 76 2.01 17.60 15.08
C TRP A 76 1.91 16.58 16.21
N ALA A 77 1.21 15.47 15.96
CA ALA A 77 1.01 14.43 16.96
C ALA A 77 2.36 13.83 17.41
N TYR A 78 3.28 13.63 16.47
CA TYR A 78 4.61 13.10 16.77
C TYR A 78 5.37 13.99 17.77
N PHE A 79 5.55 15.27 17.47
CA PHE A 79 6.32 16.16 18.34
C PHE A 79 5.56 16.55 19.61
N GLN A 80 4.22 16.55 19.60
CA GLN A 80 3.42 16.72 20.80
C GLN A 80 3.62 15.57 21.80
N ALA A 81 3.79 14.33 21.31
CA ALA A 81 4.10 13.16 22.14
C ALA A 81 5.60 13.07 22.50
N ASN A 82 6.47 13.74 21.75
CA ASN A 82 7.91 13.69 21.89
C ASN A 82 8.51 15.09 22.10
N GLN A 83 7.97 15.87 23.05
CA GLN A 83 8.33 17.29 23.21
C GLN A 83 9.81 17.52 23.52
N SER A 84 10.48 16.56 24.18
CA SER A 84 11.93 16.61 24.41
C SER A 84 12.77 16.57 23.13
N GLN A 85 12.16 16.23 22.00
CA GLN A 85 12.77 16.25 20.68
C GLN A 85 12.60 17.59 19.94
N ILE A 86 11.95 18.58 20.57
CA ILE A 86 11.99 19.97 20.13
C ILE A 86 13.14 20.69 20.84
N SER A 87 13.88 21.48 20.09
CA SER A 87 15.02 22.23 20.60
C SER A 87 14.60 23.36 21.55
N ALA A 88 15.57 24.00 22.20
CA ALA A 88 15.32 25.11 23.11
C ALA A 88 14.65 26.34 22.44
N ASP A 89 14.70 26.45 21.11
CA ASP A 89 14.02 27.53 20.38
C ASP A 89 12.51 27.32 20.22
N CYS A 90 11.97 26.19 20.71
CA CYS A 90 10.56 25.85 20.67
C CYS A 90 9.95 25.74 19.25
N VAL A 91 10.76 25.67 18.20
CA VAL A 91 10.30 25.61 16.80
C VAL A 91 10.95 24.45 16.06
N HIS A 92 12.27 24.31 16.16
CA HIS A 92 13.01 23.33 15.39
C HIS A 92 13.17 22.02 16.18
N PRO A 93 13.16 20.86 15.50
CA PRO A 93 13.57 19.61 16.11
C PRO A 93 15.02 19.70 16.63
N SER A 94 15.31 19.01 17.73
CA SER A 94 16.68 18.71 18.14
C SER A 94 17.33 17.70 17.18
N ASP A 95 18.61 17.37 17.37
CA ASP A 95 19.28 16.33 16.57
C ASP A 95 18.52 14.98 16.62
N GLN A 96 18.04 14.61 17.81
CA GLN A 96 17.19 13.43 18.00
C GLN A 96 15.84 13.60 17.29
N GLY A 97 15.24 14.79 17.35
CA GLY A 97 13.99 15.08 16.65
C GLY A 97 14.11 15.00 15.13
N TYR A 98 15.22 15.46 14.55
CA TYR A 98 15.48 15.27 13.13
C TYR A 98 15.67 13.79 12.76
N PHE A 99 16.29 12.98 13.61
CA PHE A 99 16.35 11.54 13.40
C PHE A 99 14.95 10.91 13.42
N GLY A 100 14.15 11.24 14.44
CA GLY A 100 12.76 10.79 14.58
C GLY A 100 11.88 11.17 13.40
N MET A 101 11.94 12.43 12.97
CA MET A 101 11.20 12.93 11.82
C MET A 101 11.60 12.24 10.52
N ARG A 102 12.91 12.01 10.29
CA ARG A 102 13.39 11.27 9.09
C ARG A 102 12.83 9.85 9.05
N ARG A 103 12.83 9.16 10.19
CA ARG A 103 12.23 7.83 10.32
C ARG A 103 10.73 7.87 10.05
N LEU A 104 10.02 8.81 10.65
CA LEU A 104 8.58 8.95 10.46
C LEU A 104 8.20 9.22 9.00
N TRP A 105 8.98 10.04 8.29
CA TRP A 105 8.83 10.22 6.84
C TRP A 105 9.06 8.92 6.07
N ALA A 106 10.16 8.20 6.35
CA ALA A 106 10.46 6.93 5.69
C ALA A 106 9.33 5.92 5.91
N ASP A 107 8.89 5.74 7.15
CA ASP A 107 7.81 4.81 7.50
C ASP A 107 6.49 5.21 6.80
N THR A 108 6.17 6.51 6.74
CA THR A 108 4.96 6.99 6.05
C THR A 108 5.02 6.75 4.54
N MET A 109 6.18 6.98 3.91
CA MET A 109 6.34 6.73 2.47
C MET A 109 6.36 5.24 2.15
N LEU A 110 7.01 4.43 2.98
CA LEU A 110 6.94 2.97 2.86
C LEU A 110 5.51 2.46 2.99
N ALA A 111 4.67 3.06 3.83
CA ALA A 111 3.28 2.66 3.98
C ALA A 111 2.36 3.21 2.87
N SER A 112 2.59 4.44 2.42
CA SER A 112 1.61 5.19 1.59
C SER A 112 1.99 5.28 0.12
N VAL A 113 3.25 5.02 -0.23
CA VAL A 113 3.78 5.13 -1.61
C VAL A 113 4.37 3.80 -2.06
N TYR A 114 5.21 3.20 -1.21
CA TYR A 114 5.99 2.00 -1.55
C TYR A 114 5.46 0.72 -0.91
N ALA A 115 4.29 0.79 -0.25
CA ALA A 115 3.64 -0.43 0.18
C ALA A 115 3.32 -1.18 -1.10
N ALA A 116 3.98 -2.33 -1.31
CA ALA A 116 3.51 -3.28 -2.29
C ALA A 116 2.01 -3.49 -2.04
N PRO A 117 1.17 -3.70 -3.08
CA PRO A 117 -0.17 -4.21 -2.84
C PRO A 117 -0.03 -5.34 -1.81
N SER A 118 -0.82 -5.24 -0.74
CA SER A 118 -0.79 -6.19 0.39
C SER A 118 -0.55 -7.59 -0.16
N PRO A 119 0.42 -8.38 0.34
CA PRO A 119 0.84 -9.61 -0.31
C PRO A 119 -0.40 -10.42 -0.61
N SER A 120 -0.69 -10.55 -1.89
CA SER A 120 -1.90 -11.25 -2.30
C SER A 120 -1.73 -12.69 -1.86
N THR A 121 -2.82 -13.36 -1.48
CA THR A 121 -2.85 -14.82 -1.48
C THR A 121 -3.35 -15.28 -2.84
N LEU A 122 -2.99 -16.48 -3.28
CA LEU A 122 -3.57 -17.05 -4.48
C LEU A 122 -4.70 -17.98 -4.05
N GLN A 123 -5.91 -17.75 -4.55
CA GLN A 123 -7.01 -18.69 -4.43
C GLN A 123 -7.12 -19.49 -5.72
N LEU A 124 -7.09 -20.82 -5.63
CA LEU A 124 -7.35 -21.69 -6.76
C LEU A 124 -8.73 -22.32 -6.61
N THR A 125 -9.53 -22.31 -7.68
CA THR A 125 -10.83 -23.00 -7.71
C THR A 125 -11.03 -23.77 -9.01
N SER A 126 -11.64 -24.95 -8.93
CA SER A 126 -11.99 -25.78 -10.09
C SER A 126 -13.48 -26.10 -10.03
N SER A 127 -14.15 -26.08 -11.19
CA SER A 127 -15.52 -26.62 -11.32
C SER A 127 -15.55 -28.15 -11.26
N THR A 128 -14.42 -28.79 -11.57
CA THR A 128 -14.25 -30.24 -11.55
C THR A 128 -13.46 -30.63 -10.30
N SER A 129 -14.16 -31.09 -9.27
CA SER A 129 -13.53 -31.58 -8.04
C SER A 129 -12.93 -32.98 -8.17
N THR A 130 -13.38 -33.75 -9.17
CA THR A 130 -12.94 -35.12 -9.46
C THR A 130 -12.50 -35.29 -10.91
N PRO A 131 -11.37 -34.69 -11.33
CA PRO A 131 -10.87 -34.81 -12.69
C PRO A 131 -10.40 -36.24 -12.96
N THR A 132 -10.67 -36.79 -14.15
CA THR A 132 -10.22 -38.15 -14.48
C THR A 132 -8.72 -38.18 -14.77
N ALA A 133 -8.00 -39.17 -14.23
CA ALA A 133 -6.60 -39.43 -14.56
C ALA A 133 -6.34 -39.43 -16.09
N GLY A 134 -5.30 -38.72 -16.51
CA GLY A 134 -4.91 -38.55 -17.90
C GLY A 134 -5.78 -37.59 -18.72
N THR A 135 -6.82 -36.99 -18.12
CA THR A 135 -7.69 -36.02 -18.78
C THR A 135 -7.40 -34.61 -18.29
N SER A 136 -7.35 -33.65 -19.23
CA SER A 136 -7.16 -32.25 -18.85
C SER A 136 -8.40 -31.66 -18.21
N PHE A 137 -8.22 -30.84 -17.17
CA PHE A 137 -9.28 -30.08 -16.51
C PHE A 137 -8.86 -28.63 -16.28
N SER A 138 -9.84 -27.74 -16.20
CA SER A 138 -9.64 -26.30 -15.99
C SER A 138 -9.77 -25.90 -14.53
N PHE A 139 -8.97 -24.94 -14.10
CA PHE A 139 -9.09 -24.25 -12.82
C PHE A 139 -8.78 -22.76 -12.98
N THR A 140 -9.22 -21.95 -12.02
CA THR A 140 -8.95 -20.51 -11.97
C THR A 140 -7.98 -20.20 -10.84
N VAL A 141 -7.16 -19.17 -11.03
CA VAL A 141 -6.34 -18.55 -10.00
C VAL A 141 -6.81 -17.12 -9.83
N THR A 142 -7.10 -16.73 -8.59
CA THR A 142 -7.46 -15.36 -8.20
C THR A 142 -6.46 -14.87 -7.17
N ALA A 143 -5.73 -13.81 -7.47
CA ALA A 143 -4.99 -13.06 -6.47
C ALA A 143 -5.97 -12.29 -5.59
N GLN A 144 -5.91 -12.52 -4.28
CA GLN A 144 -6.77 -11.86 -3.29
C GLN A 144 -5.96 -10.99 -2.35
N ASP A 145 -6.49 -9.83 -1.99
CA ASP A 145 -5.96 -9.02 -0.89
C ASP A 145 -6.24 -9.67 0.49
N ARG A 146 -5.75 -9.03 1.56
CA ARG A 146 -5.94 -9.54 2.94
C ARG A 146 -7.41 -9.59 3.39
N SER A 147 -8.32 -8.94 2.68
CA SER A 147 -9.77 -8.98 2.95
C SER A 147 -10.48 -10.08 2.15
N GLY A 148 -9.74 -10.87 1.36
CA GLY A 148 -10.29 -11.93 0.51
C GLY A 148 -10.92 -11.42 -0.78
N LYS A 149 -10.69 -10.16 -1.16
CA LYS A 149 -11.21 -9.58 -2.41
C LYS A 149 -10.17 -9.70 -3.52
N THR A 150 -10.62 -9.85 -4.76
CA THR A 150 -9.73 -9.84 -5.93
C THR A 150 -8.86 -8.59 -5.93
N ASP A 151 -7.55 -8.79 -6.06
CA ASP A 151 -6.55 -7.73 -6.17
C ASP A 151 -6.23 -7.48 -7.66
N PRO A 152 -6.86 -6.48 -8.30
CA PRO A 152 -6.60 -6.20 -9.71
C PRO A 152 -5.19 -5.64 -9.96
N ALA A 153 -4.48 -5.21 -8.92
CA ALA A 153 -3.13 -4.66 -9.00
C ALA A 153 -2.04 -5.73 -8.89
N TYR A 154 -2.40 -7.01 -8.70
CA TYR A 154 -1.44 -8.10 -8.71
C TYR A 154 -0.74 -8.20 -10.08
N GLY A 155 0.51 -7.73 -10.13
CA GLY A 155 1.37 -7.76 -11.32
C GLY A 155 2.38 -8.89 -11.32
N GLY A 156 2.27 -9.83 -10.37
CA GLY A 156 3.19 -10.96 -10.23
C GLY A 156 2.99 -12.04 -11.30
N ARG A 157 3.97 -12.94 -11.39
CA ARG A 157 3.92 -14.12 -12.26
C ARG A 157 3.78 -15.36 -11.39
N VAL A 158 2.80 -16.20 -11.71
CA VAL A 158 2.53 -17.44 -10.97
C VAL A 158 3.26 -18.61 -11.62
N HIS A 159 3.89 -19.46 -10.80
CA HIS A 159 4.48 -20.75 -11.15
C HIS A 159 3.66 -21.89 -10.54
N PHE A 160 3.54 -23.00 -11.24
CA PHE A 160 2.70 -24.14 -10.83
C PHE A 160 3.52 -25.38 -10.52
N THR A 161 3.20 -26.03 -9.41
CA THR A 161 3.72 -27.36 -9.02
C THR A 161 2.56 -28.30 -8.67
N SER A 162 2.83 -29.61 -8.60
CA SER A 162 1.84 -30.62 -8.20
C SER A 162 2.45 -31.68 -7.29
N SER A 163 1.63 -32.31 -6.45
CA SER A 163 2.00 -33.52 -5.72
C SER A 163 2.04 -34.77 -6.60
N ASP A 164 1.42 -34.75 -7.78
CA ASP A 164 1.47 -35.86 -8.72
C ASP A 164 2.83 -35.88 -9.43
N ALA A 165 3.63 -36.91 -9.17
CA ALA A 165 4.98 -37.06 -9.70
C ALA A 165 5.06 -37.97 -10.94
N ALA A 166 3.92 -38.39 -11.50
CA ALA A 166 3.91 -39.25 -12.68
C ALA A 166 4.43 -38.51 -13.94
N ALA A 167 5.16 -39.23 -14.79
CA ALA A 167 5.86 -38.65 -15.96
C ALA A 167 4.93 -37.99 -17.02
N GLY A 168 3.62 -38.23 -16.94
CA GLY A 168 2.64 -37.64 -17.86
C GLY A 168 1.95 -36.39 -17.34
N VAL A 169 2.29 -35.89 -16.16
CA VAL A 169 1.69 -34.68 -15.59
C VAL A 169 1.99 -33.47 -16.46
N VAL A 170 0.96 -32.68 -16.77
CA VAL A 170 1.07 -31.43 -17.53
C VAL A 170 0.54 -30.29 -16.68
N LEU A 171 1.40 -29.32 -16.36
CA LEU A 171 1.04 -28.11 -15.63
C LEU A 171 1.09 -26.88 -16.53
N PRO A 172 0.39 -25.79 -16.17
CA PRO A 172 0.47 -24.54 -16.92
C PRO A 172 1.88 -23.96 -16.89
N ALA A 173 2.26 -23.27 -17.97
CA ALA A 173 3.44 -22.42 -17.95
C ALA A 173 3.22 -21.23 -17.02
N ASP A 174 4.32 -20.74 -16.44
CA ASP A 174 4.27 -19.55 -15.61
C ASP A 174 3.60 -18.37 -16.32
N SER A 175 2.72 -17.65 -15.65
CA SER A 175 1.84 -16.66 -16.29
C SER A 175 1.54 -15.47 -15.39
N THR A 176 1.28 -14.31 -15.98
CA THR A 176 0.71 -13.16 -15.25
C THR A 176 -0.80 -13.32 -15.12
N LEU A 177 -1.41 -12.67 -14.13
CA LEU A 177 -2.87 -12.59 -14.00
C LEU A 177 -3.39 -11.29 -14.61
N THR A 178 -4.56 -11.34 -15.26
CA THR A 178 -5.23 -10.16 -15.81
C THR A 178 -6.29 -9.71 -14.82
N ASN A 179 -6.18 -8.46 -14.32
CA ASN A 179 -7.06 -7.95 -13.26
C ASN A 179 -7.15 -8.91 -12.05
N GLY A 180 -6.00 -9.46 -11.65
CA GLY A 180 -5.90 -10.38 -10.51
C GLY A 180 -6.44 -11.79 -10.77
N GLN A 181 -6.81 -12.14 -12.01
CA GLN A 181 -7.39 -13.46 -12.32
C GLN A 181 -6.76 -14.12 -13.56
N GLY A 182 -6.81 -15.46 -13.58
CA GLY A 182 -6.40 -16.26 -14.73
C GLY A 182 -7.10 -17.62 -14.74
N THR A 183 -7.35 -18.16 -15.94
CA THR A 183 -7.87 -19.52 -16.13
C THR A 183 -6.78 -20.38 -16.74
N PHE A 184 -6.60 -21.57 -16.19
CA PHE A 184 -5.52 -22.49 -16.51
C PHE A 184 -6.05 -23.91 -16.67
N SER A 185 -5.26 -24.78 -17.29
CA SER A 185 -5.57 -26.20 -17.42
C SER A 185 -4.39 -27.06 -16.96
N ALA A 186 -4.68 -28.15 -16.26
CA ALA A 186 -3.69 -29.16 -15.89
C ALA A 186 -4.18 -30.56 -16.31
N THR A 187 -3.24 -31.50 -16.41
CA THR A 187 -3.51 -32.93 -16.57
C THR A 187 -2.76 -33.67 -15.47
N LEU A 188 -3.49 -34.39 -14.62
CA LEU A 188 -2.93 -35.25 -13.56
C LEU A 188 -3.11 -36.70 -13.98
N MET A 189 -2.18 -37.57 -13.59
CA MET A 189 -2.06 -38.94 -14.08
C MET A 189 -2.32 -40.00 -13.00
N THR A 190 -2.10 -39.66 -11.74
CA THR A 190 -2.22 -40.60 -10.62
C THR A 190 -3.57 -40.42 -9.92
N ALA A 191 -4.41 -41.45 -9.97
CA ALA A 191 -5.68 -41.48 -9.24
C ALA A 191 -5.49 -41.32 -7.72
N GLY A 192 -6.47 -40.69 -7.06
CA GLY A 192 -6.43 -40.37 -5.63
C GLY A 192 -6.21 -38.89 -5.34
N ALA A 193 -5.91 -38.57 -4.08
CA ALA A 193 -5.74 -37.19 -3.65
C ALA A 193 -4.48 -36.55 -4.27
N GLN A 194 -4.66 -35.45 -4.99
CA GLN A 194 -3.58 -34.67 -5.58
C GLN A 194 -3.78 -33.18 -5.33
N THR A 195 -2.68 -32.43 -5.38
CA THR A 195 -2.70 -30.97 -5.26
C THR A 195 -2.03 -30.30 -6.46
N ILE A 196 -2.49 -29.08 -6.75
CA ILE A 196 -1.79 -28.12 -7.59
C ILE A 196 -1.53 -26.89 -6.74
N THR A 197 -0.28 -26.43 -6.69
CA THR A 197 0.11 -25.23 -5.96
C THR A 197 0.54 -24.16 -6.95
N ALA A 198 -0.04 -22.96 -6.85
CA ALA A 198 0.47 -21.77 -7.53
C ALA A 198 1.31 -20.95 -6.55
N THR A 199 2.45 -20.44 -6.99
CA THR A 199 3.34 -19.61 -6.19
C THR A 199 3.86 -18.45 -7.02
N ASP A 200 3.89 -17.25 -6.46
CA ASP A 200 4.53 -16.11 -7.11
C ASP A 200 6.04 -16.34 -7.27
N THR A 201 6.57 -16.07 -8.46
CA THR A 201 7.98 -16.34 -8.81
C THR A 201 9.00 -15.48 -8.06
N VAL A 202 8.57 -14.33 -7.49
CA VAL A 202 9.44 -13.39 -6.76
C VAL A 202 9.17 -13.49 -5.26
N THR A 203 7.90 -13.58 -4.87
CA THR A 203 7.44 -13.58 -3.48
C THR A 203 6.87 -14.93 -3.12
N ALA A 204 7.71 -15.90 -2.75
CA ALA A 204 7.29 -17.28 -2.45
C ALA A 204 6.20 -17.42 -1.36
N ALA A 205 6.00 -16.40 -0.52
CA ALA A 205 4.91 -16.35 0.46
C ALA A 205 3.52 -16.12 -0.17
N THR A 206 3.43 -15.57 -1.38
CA THR A 206 2.20 -15.46 -2.17
C THR A 206 1.98 -16.79 -2.88
N THR A 207 1.19 -17.65 -2.25
CA THR A 207 0.91 -19.00 -2.74
C THR A 207 -0.55 -19.38 -2.52
N GLY A 208 -0.98 -20.47 -3.16
CA GLY A 208 -2.32 -21.02 -3.09
C GLY A 208 -2.32 -22.47 -3.54
N THR A 209 -3.19 -23.29 -2.94
CA THR A 209 -3.26 -24.72 -3.26
C THR A 209 -4.69 -25.12 -3.61
N LEU A 210 -4.82 -25.84 -4.71
CA LEU A 210 -6.01 -26.58 -5.11
C LEU A 210 -5.83 -28.05 -4.73
N SER A 211 -6.82 -28.63 -4.06
CA SER A 211 -6.89 -30.07 -3.80
C SER A 211 -7.99 -30.72 -4.64
N VAL A 212 -7.68 -31.83 -5.29
CA VAL A 212 -8.61 -32.62 -6.11
C VAL A 212 -8.46 -34.11 -5.81
N THR A 213 -9.50 -34.90 -6.11
CA THR A 213 -9.43 -36.36 -6.07
C THR A 213 -9.53 -36.89 -7.50
N VAL A 214 -8.40 -37.29 -8.08
CA VAL A 214 -8.26 -37.76 -9.47
C VAL A 214 -8.81 -39.16 -9.66
#